data_AF-A0A977XWU2-F1
#
_entry.id   AF-A0A977XWU2-F1
#
_cell.length_a   1.000
_cell.length_b   1.000
_cell.length_c   1.000
_cell.angle_alpha   90.00
_cell.angle_beta   90.00
_cell.angle_gamma   90.00
#
_symmetry.space_group_name_H-M   'P 1'
#
loop_
_entity.id
_entity.type
_entity.pdbx_description
1 polymer ?
#
loop_
_entity_poly.entity_id
_entity_poly.type
_entity_poly.pdbx_seq_one_letter_code
_entity_poly.pdbx_strand_id
1 'polypeptide(L)'
;GSLFWPSVSEVRKYRDDVRKTILELIDTKPMDVPVTQDSPWWSLFMGMEHERIHFETSSVLIRQLPIKYVNRPNNWVYGQLTKDPPATKNSMLKVHNTTVTVGKPRDFPSYGWDNEYGEWTVRVPEFEASKYLVTNREFLEFVKVGGYEKKEYWSDDGWKWRSFRKAKHPTFWVCDEGCKSGCGNDLADYSHCCLVTDDNGNINDVNGNEDPLQYKYRAMFDVIDMPLDWPA
;
A
#
# COMPACT_ATOMS: atom_id res chain seq x y z
N GLY A 1 -20.26 7.16 -19.61
CA GLY A 1 -21.59 7.13 -18.97
C GLY A 1 -21.51 7.87 -17.66
N SER A 2 -22.48 8.72 -17.33
CA SER A 2 -22.51 9.38 -16.03
C SER A 2 -23.12 8.43 -15.00
N LEU A 3 -22.30 7.95 -14.07
CA LEU A 3 -22.79 7.24 -12.88
C LEU A 3 -23.40 8.29 -11.94
N PHE A 4 -24.68 8.16 -11.64
CA PHE A 4 -25.36 8.98 -10.63
C PHE A 4 -25.18 8.30 -9.28
N TRP A 5 -24.19 8.75 -8.51
CA TRP A 5 -23.94 8.27 -7.16
C TRP A 5 -24.90 8.94 -6.15
N PRO A 6 -25.39 8.22 -5.12
CA PRO A 6 -26.15 8.84 -4.04
C PRO A 6 -25.32 9.89 -3.30
N SER A 7 -25.99 10.85 -2.67
CA SER A 7 -25.35 11.82 -1.79
C SER A 7 -24.70 11.13 -0.59
N VAL A 8 -23.71 11.79 0.02
CA VAL A 8 -23.05 11.29 1.25
C VAL A 8 -24.06 11.05 2.37
N SER A 9 -25.09 11.89 2.49
CA SER A 9 -26.17 11.72 3.46
C SER A 9 -27.00 10.47 3.21
N GLU A 10 -27.33 10.18 1.94
CA GLU A 10 -28.09 8.97 1.57
C GLU A 10 -27.28 7.70 1.84
N VAL A 11 -25.98 7.71 1.49
CA VAL A 11 -25.08 6.57 1.78
C VAL A 11 -24.94 6.34 3.29
N ARG A 12 -24.82 7.40 4.10
CA ARG A 12 -24.75 7.28 5.57
C ARG A 12 -26.04 6.70 6.14
N LYS A 13 -27.20 7.23 5.71
CA LYS A 13 -28.50 6.68 6.12
C LYS A 13 -28.62 5.20 5.77
N TYR A 14 -28.22 4.82 4.56
CA TYR A 14 -28.22 3.41 4.15
C TYR A 14 -27.32 2.55 5.04
N ARG A 15 -26.10 3.01 5.37
CA ARG A 15 -25.20 2.30 6.31
C ARG A 15 -25.83 2.11 7.68
N ASP A 16 -26.50 3.13 8.20
CA ASP A 16 -27.17 3.06 9.51
C ASP A 16 -28.35 2.06 9.49
N ASP A 17 -29.16 2.08 8.44
CA ASP A 17 -30.29 1.17 8.25
C ASP A 17 -29.82 -0.31 8.12
N VAL A 18 -28.73 -0.56 7.35
CA VAL A 18 -28.11 -1.89 7.25
C VAL A 18 -27.52 -2.32 8.60
N ARG A 19 -26.78 -1.43 9.28
CA ARG A 19 -26.20 -1.73 10.60
C ARG A 19 -27.27 -2.15 11.60
N LYS A 20 -28.38 -1.41 11.66
CA LYS A 20 -29.51 -1.75 12.54
C LYS A 20 -30.05 -3.14 12.23
N THR A 21 -30.28 -3.47 10.97
CA THR A 21 -30.78 -4.78 10.53
C THR A 21 -29.83 -5.91 10.93
N ILE A 22 -28.51 -5.72 10.75
CA ILE A 22 -27.51 -6.72 11.12
C ILE A 22 -27.41 -6.90 12.63
N LEU A 23 -27.50 -5.82 13.42
CA LEU A 23 -27.52 -5.91 14.88
C LEU A 23 -28.76 -6.66 15.37
N GLU A 24 -29.94 -6.34 14.84
CA GLU A 24 -31.18 -7.07 15.15
C GLU A 24 -31.08 -8.56 14.78
N LEU A 25 -30.44 -8.91 13.66
CA LEU A 25 -30.19 -10.30 13.28
C LEU A 25 -29.32 -11.01 14.33
N ILE A 26 -28.19 -10.40 14.72
CA ILE A 26 -27.25 -10.93 15.72
C ILE A 26 -27.94 -11.14 17.07
N ASP A 27 -28.77 -10.18 17.50
CA ASP A 27 -29.42 -10.22 18.81
C ASP A 27 -30.58 -11.24 18.89
N THR A 28 -31.22 -11.55 17.76
CA THR A 28 -32.49 -12.30 17.76
C THR A 28 -32.42 -13.72 17.17
N LYS A 29 -31.35 -14.06 16.45
CA LYS A 29 -31.22 -15.38 15.79
C LYS A 29 -30.17 -16.24 16.49
N PRO A 30 -30.42 -17.56 16.64
CA PRO A 30 -29.42 -18.46 17.19
C PRO A 30 -28.23 -18.61 16.23
N MET A 31 -27.03 -18.71 16.79
CA MET A 31 -25.79 -18.92 16.05
C MET A 31 -25.11 -20.19 16.55
N ASP A 32 -25.19 -21.24 15.74
CA ASP A 32 -24.46 -22.48 16.00
C ASP A 32 -22.96 -22.25 15.79
N VAL A 33 -22.17 -22.80 16.71
CA VAL A 33 -20.70 -22.74 16.67
C VAL A 33 -20.12 -24.15 16.53
N PRO A 34 -19.03 -24.34 15.77
CA PRO A 34 -18.31 -23.32 14.99
C PRO A 34 -19.08 -22.87 13.74
N VAL A 35 -18.89 -21.60 13.35
CA VAL A 35 -19.44 -21.07 12.10
C VAL A 35 -18.55 -21.51 10.95
N THR A 36 -19.00 -22.50 10.18
CA THR A 36 -18.31 -23.02 8.97
C THR A 36 -18.81 -22.35 7.70
N GLN A 37 -18.17 -22.61 6.55
CA GLN A 37 -18.61 -22.11 5.23
C GLN A 37 -20.06 -22.49 4.87
N ASP A 38 -20.56 -23.61 5.40
CA ASP A 38 -21.94 -24.07 5.17
C ASP A 38 -22.98 -23.32 6.04
N SER A 39 -22.53 -22.55 7.04
CA SER A 39 -23.40 -21.77 7.92
C SER A 39 -23.82 -20.45 7.27
N PRO A 40 -25.10 -20.05 7.34
CA PRO A 40 -25.52 -18.72 6.90
C PRO A 40 -24.77 -17.57 7.59
N TRP A 41 -24.36 -17.80 8.85
CA TRP A 41 -23.58 -16.84 9.64
C TRP A 41 -22.20 -16.57 9.06
N TRP A 42 -21.68 -17.45 8.20
CA TRP A 42 -20.41 -17.25 7.50
C TRP A 42 -20.36 -15.93 6.72
N SER A 43 -21.49 -15.56 6.10
CA SER A 43 -21.63 -14.31 5.33
C SER A 43 -21.43 -13.06 6.18
N LEU A 44 -21.76 -13.11 7.48
CA LEU A 44 -21.55 -12.01 8.41
C LEU A 44 -20.06 -11.78 8.65
N PHE A 45 -19.29 -12.85 8.91
CA PHE A 45 -17.84 -12.76 9.08
C PHE A 45 -17.14 -12.34 7.79
N MET A 46 -17.58 -12.88 6.64
CA MET A 46 -17.12 -12.41 5.33
C MET A 46 -17.37 -10.91 5.16
N GLY A 47 -18.56 -10.41 5.53
CA GLY A 47 -18.88 -8.99 5.49
C GLY A 47 -17.96 -8.13 6.36
N MET A 48 -17.60 -8.62 7.55
CA MET A 48 -16.66 -7.94 8.46
C MET A 48 -15.24 -7.88 7.86
N GLU A 49 -14.72 -8.99 7.33
CA GLU A 49 -13.39 -9.01 6.70
C GLU A 49 -13.36 -8.24 5.37
N HIS A 50 -14.45 -8.28 4.61
CA HIS A 50 -14.62 -7.47 3.41
C HIS A 50 -14.60 -5.97 3.74
N GLU A 51 -15.27 -5.51 4.80
CA GLU A 51 -15.19 -4.10 5.23
C GLU A 51 -13.75 -3.69 5.59
N ARG A 52 -12.94 -4.59 6.17
CA ARG A 52 -11.51 -4.35 6.45
C ARG A 52 -10.69 -4.18 5.17
N ILE A 53 -10.94 -4.99 4.14
CA ILE A 53 -10.31 -4.81 2.81
C ILE A 53 -10.69 -3.45 2.21
N HIS A 54 -11.94 -3.02 2.36
CA HIS A 54 -12.38 -1.70 1.92
C HIS A 54 -11.74 -0.56 2.72
N PHE A 55 -11.44 -0.75 4.00
CA PHE A 55 -10.66 0.25 4.75
C PHE A 55 -9.23 0.38 4.22
N GLU A 56 -8.55 -0.73 3.95
CA GLU A 56 -7.21 -0.71 3.35
C GLU A 56 -7.24 -0.05 1.96
N THR A 57 -8.17 -0.46 1.11
CA THR A 57 -8.34 0.11 -0.24
C THR A 57 -8.63 1.60 -0.19
N SER A 58 -9.55 2.02 0.69
CA SER A 58 -9.88 3.44 0.89
C SER A 58 -8.66 4.24 1.35
N SER A 59 -7.82 3.68 2.22
CA SER A 59 -6.61 4.35 2.70
C SER A 59 -5.64 4.66 1.56
N VAL A 60 -5.46 3.72 0.61
CA VAL A 60 -4.61 3.88 -0.57
C VAL A 60 -5.19 4.91 -1.53
N LEU A 61 -6.51 4.92 -1.73
CA LEU A 61 -7.19 5.91 -2.58
C LEU A 61 -7.12 7.32 -1.98
N ILE A 62 -7.33 7.46 -0.67
CA ILE A 62 -7.22 8.75 0.02
C ILE A 62 -5.79 9.28 -0.06
N ARG A 63 -4.77 8.41 0.10
CA ARG A 63 -3.36 8.80 -0.03
C ARG A 63 -3.00 9.32 -1.43
N GLN A 64 -3.70 8.87 -2.47
CA GLN A 64 -3.55 9.36 -3.84
C GLN A 64 -4.21 10.73 -4.08
N LEU A 65 -5.06 11.21 -3.18
CA LEU A 65 -5.63 12.55 -3.31
C LEU A 65 -4.54 13.62 -3.11
N PRO A 66 -4.67 14.79 -3.77
CA PRO A 66 -3.89 15.97 -3.45
C PRO A 66 -3.91 16.23 -1.94
N ILE A 67 -2.73 16.44 -1.35
CA ILE A 67 -2.58 16.61 0.09
C ILE A 67 -3.47 17.72 0.66
N LYS A 68 -3.69 18.80 -0.11
CA LYS A 68 -4.57 19.92 0.25
C LYS A 68 -6.04 19.55 0.48
N TYR A 69 -6.47 18.38 0.02
CA TYR A 69 -7.84 17.88 0.21
C TYR A 69 -7.95 16.89 1.37
N VAL A 70 -6.86 16.58 2.07
CA VAL A 70 -6.85 15.62 3.17
C VAL A 70 -6.40 16.34 4.44
N ASN A 71 -7.23 16.31 5.48
CA ASN A 71 -6.91 16.92 6.76
C ASN A 71 -6.44 15.87 7.76
N ARG A 72 -5.33 16.16 8.46
CA ARG A 72 -4.82 15.34 9.55
C ARG A 72 -5.74 15.45 10.77
N PRO A 73 -6.22 14.32 11.35
CA PRO A 73 -6.93 14.34 12.62
C PRO A 73 -6.05 14.87 13.77
N ASN A 74 -6.63 15.60 14.73
CA ASN A 74 -5.88 16.27 15.82
C ASN A 74 -5.00 15.32 16.66
N ASN A 75 -5.41 14.08 16.84
CA ASN A 75 -4.70 13.05 17.61
C ASN A 75 -3.98 12.02 16.72
N TRP A 76 -3.79 12.31 15.43
CA TRP A 76 -3.07 11.41 14.54
C TRP A 76 -1.58 11.41 14.86
N VAL A 77 -1.04 10.23 15.13
CA VAL A 77 0.39 9.99 15.37
C VAL A 77 0.84 8.94 14.36
N TYR A 78 1.87 9.27 13.57
CA TYR A 78 2.50 8.26 12.72
C TYR A 78 3.24 7.25 13.58
N GLY A 79 3.32 6.00 13.10
CA GLY A 79 4.26 5.04 13.65
C GLY A 79 5.69 5.56 13.56
N GLN A 80 6.60 4.89 14.26
CA GLN A 80 8.02 5.19 14.17
C GLN A 80 8.47 5.16 12.70
N LEU A 81 9.25 6.17 12.30
CA LEU A 81 9.68 6.36 10.91
C LEU A 81 11.16 6.01 10.70
N THR A 82 11.93 5.98 11.78
CA THR A 82 13.37 5.75 11.75
C THR A 82 13.78 4.86 12.92
N LYS A 83 14.81 4.05 12.68
CA LYS A 83 15.55 3.32 13.72
C LYS A 83 16.89 4.00 13.95
N ASP A 84 17.27 4.11 15.22
CA ASP A 84 18.58 4.58 15.64
C ASP A 84 19.24 3.46 16.48
N PRO A 85 20.39 2.91 16.05
CA PRO A 85 21.15 3.25 14.83
C PRO A 85 20.47 2.76 13.54
N PRO A 86 20.79 3.37 12.37
CA PRO A 86 20.28 2.96 11.06
C PRO A 86 20.49 1.46 10.77
N ALA A 87 19.56 0.85 10.04
CA ALA A 87 19.74 -0.51 9.54
C ALA A 87 20.81 -0.54 8.45
N THR A 88 22.03 -0.96 8.79
CA THR A 88 23.19 -0.85 7.89
C THR A 88 23.25 -1.93 6.81
N LYS A 89 22.69 -3.12 7.05
CA LYS A 89 22.65 -4.20 6.06
C LYS A 89 21.52 -5.18 6.33
N ASN A 90 20.72 -5.47 5.31
CA ASN A 90 19.73 -6.52 5.38
C ASN A 90 20.38 -7.88 5.12
N SER A 91 20.55 -8.68 6.18
CA SER A 91 21.14 -10.01 6.07
C SER A 91 20.21 -10.99 5.37
N MET A 92 20.75 -11.85 4.53
CA MET A 92 20.03 -12.99 3.97
C MET A 92 19.98 -14.13 5.00
N LEU A 93 18.79 -14.70 5.18
CA LEU A 93 18.55 -15.89 6.00
C LEU A 93 18.43 -17.10 5.09
N LYS A 94 19.24 -18.12 5.38
CA LYS A 94 19.18 -19.39 4.68
C LYS A 94 17.94 -20.17 5.11
N VAL A 95 17.16 -20.60 4.13
CA VAL A 95 16.01 -21.48 4.31
C VAL A 95 16.34 -22.82 3.66
N HIS A 96 16.55 -23.84 4.49
CA HIS A 96 16.89 -25.17 4.02
C HIS A 96 15.74 -25.79 3.21
N ASN A 97 16.10 -26.67 2.27
CA ASN A 97 15.10 -27.42 1.52
C ASN A 97 14.17 -28.18 2.49
N THR A 98 12.88 -28.12 2.22
CA THR A 98 11.87 -28.75 3.07
C THR A 98 10.60 -29.04 2.28
N THR A 99 9.71 -29.84 2.86
CA THR A 99 8.34 -29.97 2.38
C THR A 99 7.47 -29.05 3.21
N VAL A 100 6.73 -28.17 2.54
CA VAL A 100 5.79 -27.25 3.19
C VAL A 100 4.38 -27.66 2.81
N THR A 101 3.50 -27.72 3.81
CA THR A 101 2.07 -27.87 3.64
C THR A 101 1.40 -26.54 3.97
N VAL A 102 0.68 -25.97 3.01
CA VAL A 102 -0.08 -24.73 3.18
C VAL A 102 -1.57 -24.99 2.99
N GLY A 103 -2.37 -24.13 3.60
CA GLY A 103 -3.83 -24.20 3.54
C GLY A 103 -4.44 -24.33 4.94
N LYS A 104 -5.69 -23.89 5.03
CA LYS A 104 -6.48 -23.81 6.25
C LYS A 104 -7.37 -25.06 6.34
N PRO A 105 -7.27 -25.86 7.43
CA PRO A 105 -8.19 -26.96 7.68
C PRO A 105 -9.64 -26.48 7.72
N ARG A 106 -10.58 -27.31 7.25
CA ARG A 106 -12.01 -26.94 7.23
C ARG A 106 -12.61 -26.75 8.62
N ASP A 107 -12.08 -27.44 9.62
CA ASP A 107 -12.47 -27.37 11.02
C ASP A 107 -11.64 -26.35 11.83
N PHE A 108 -10.82 -25.52 11.17
CA PHE A 108 -10.03 -24.51 11.84
C PHE A 108 -10.94 -23.48 12.55
N PRO A 109 -10.69 -23.15 13.84
CA PRO A 109 -11.63 -22.38 14.67
C PRO A 109 -11.57 -20.85 14.42
N SER A 110 -11.48 -20.42 13.16
CA SER A 110 -11.61 -19.02 12.74
C SER A 110 -12.05 -18.91 11.30
N TYR A 111 -12.68 -17.77 10.96
CA TYR A 111 -12.98 -17.40 9.57
C TYR A 111 -11.72 -17.36 8.71
N GLY A 112 -11.80 -17.79 7.44
CA GLY A 112 -10.78 -17.60 6.41
C GLY A 112 -11.45 -17.38 5.06
N TRP A 113 -10.76 -16.82 4.07
CA TRP A 113 -11.28 -16.74 2.72
C TRP A 113 -11.33 -18.13 2.07
N ASP A 114 -12.23 -18.33 1.12
CA ASP A 114 -12.39 -19.60 0.40
C ASP A 114 -11.06 -20.13 -0.18
N ASN A 115 -10.24 -19.23 -0.70
CA ASN A 115 -8.90 -19.50 -1.24
C ASN A 115 -7.85 -19.92 -0.20
N GLU A 116 -8.10 -19.74 1.10
CA GLU A 116 -7.20 -20.18 2.15
C GLU A 116 -7.40 -21.66 2.47
N TYR A 117 -8.58 -22.21 2.19
CA TYR A 117 -8.94 -23.58 2.56
C TYR A 117 -8.38 -24.64 1.63
N GLY A 118 -8.31 -25.85 2.16
CA GLY A 118 -7.72 -27.00 1.48
C GLY A 118 -6.31 -27.26 1.96
N GLU A 119 -5.62 -28.15 1.28
CA GLU A 119 -4.27 -28.53 1.63
C GLU A 119 -3.45 -28.63 0.34
N TRP A 120 -2.32 -27.95 0.32
CA TRP A 120 -1.36 -28.05 -0.75
C TRP A 120 0.03 -28.32 -0.17
N THR A 121 0.58 -29.47 -0.51
CA THR A 121 1.92 -29.89 -0.09
C THR A 121 2.89 -29.75 -1.25
N VAL A 122 3.98 -29.00 -1.03
CA VAL A 122 5.00 -28.72 -2.05
C VAL A 122 6.41 -28.90 -1.46
N ARG A 123 7.31 -29.46 -2.27
CA ARG A 123 8.74 -29.51 -1.95
C ARG A 123 9.37 -28.18 -2.33
N VAL A 124 9.87 -27.46 -1.34
CA VAL A 124 10.56 -26.18 -1.50
C VAL A 124 12.06 -26.43 -1.51
N PRO A 125 12.78 -26.11 -2.60
CA PRO A 125 14.24 -26.21 -2.63
C PRO A 125 14.88 -25.21 -1.67
N GLU A 126 16.18 -25.40 -1.39
CA GLU A 126 16.93 -24.47 -0.55
C GLU A 126 17.05 -23.11 -1.23
N PHE A 127 16.86 -22.03 -0.46
CA PHE A 127 16.98 -20.65 -0.93
C PHE A 127 17.39 -19.71 0.21
N GLU A 128 17.59 -18.44 -0.10
CA GLU A 128 17.80 -17.39 0.88
C GLU A 128 16.72 -16.31 0.77
N ALA A 129 16.28 -15.78 1.89
CA ALA A 129 15.35 -14.65 1.96
C ALA A 129 15.94 -13.52 2.81
N SER A 130 15.69 -12.27 2.45
CA SER A 130 16.12 -11.15 3.27
C SER A 130 15.42 -11.19 4.63
N LYS A 131 16.18 -10.91 5.71
CA LYS A 131 15.66 -10.91 7.09
C LYS A 131 14.56 -9.86 7.27
N TYR A 132 14.72 -8.72 6.62
CA TYR A 132 13.75 -7.64 6.59
C TYR A 132 13.30 -7.39 5.15
N LEU A 133 12.27 -6.55 4.96
CA LEU A 133 11.89 -6.06 3.63
C LEU A 133 13.04 -5.20 3.03
N VAL A 134 12.89 -4.66 1.82
CA VAL A 134 13.88 -3.73 1.20
C VAL A 134 13.60 -2.29 1.64
N THR A 135 14.62 -1.61 2.19
CA THR A 135 14.48 -0.27 2.77
C THR A 135 14.37 0.80 1.67
N ASN A 136 13.92 2.01 2.02
CA ASN A 136 14.02 3.14 1.10
C ASN A 136 15.48 3.47 0.77
N ARG A 137 16.42 3.26 1.71
CA ARG A 137 17.86 3.42 1.47
C ARG A 137 18.40 2.46 0.41
N GLU A 138 18.14 1.17 0.57
CA GLU A 138 18.55 0.13 -0.40
C GLU A 138 17.89 0.38 -1.77
N PHE A 139 16.61 0.76 -1.79
CA PHE A 139 15.94 1.07 -3.05
C PHE A 139 16.45 2.38 -3.68
N LEU A 140 16.90 3.34 -2.89
CA LEU A 140 17.50 4.59 -3.39
C LEU A 140 18.79 4.31 -4.14
N GLU A 141 19.60 3.34 -3.69
CA GLU A 141 20.80 2.91 -4.42
C GLU A 141 20.43 2.40 -5.82
N PHE A 142 19.39 1.57 -5.93
CA PHE A 142 18.83 1.11 -7.21
C PHE A 142 18.39 2.28 -8.11
N VAL A 143 17.72 3.29 -7.54
CA VAL A 143 17.30 4.50 -8.27
C VAL A 143 18.53 5.29 -8.77
N LYS A 144 19.49 5.57 -7.90
CA LYS A 144 20.68 6.38 -8.20
C LYS A 144 21.56 5.77 -9.29
N VAL A 145 21.64 4.45 -9.39
CA VAL A 145 22.41 3.76 -10.46
C VAL A 145 21.62 3.58 -11.77
N GLY A 146 20.50 4.28 -11.93
CA GLY A 146 19.67 4.22 -13.13
C GLY A 146 18.92 2.89 -13.28
N GLY A 147 18.53 2.24 -12.18
CA GLY A 147 17.88 0.93 -12.22
C GLY A 147 16.55 0.91 -12.99
N TYR A 148 15.82 2.03 -13.01
CA TYR A 148 14.67 2.20 -13.87
C TYR A 148 15.05 2.29 -15.35
N GLU A 149 16.28 2.64 -15.71
CA GLU A 149 16.73 2.88 -17.10
C GLU A 149 17.35 1.66 -17.78
N LYS A 150 17.65 0.60 -17.01
CA LYS A 150 18.34 -0.61 -17.48
C LYS A 150 17.38 -1.76 -17.73
N LYS A 151 17.21 -2.17 -18.99
CA LYS A 151 16.25 -3.24 -19.36
C LYS A 151 16.61 -4.57 -18.70
N GLU A 152 17.89 -4.86 -18.47
CA GLU A 152 18.32 -6.15 -17.89
C GLU A 152 17.75 -6.45 -16.49
N TYR A 153 17.27 -5.44 -15.75
CA TYR A 153 16.67 -5.64 -14.43
C TYR A 153 15.17 -5.94 -14.47
N TRP A 154 14.56 -5.95 -15.66
CA TRP A 154 13.11 -6.07 -15.82
C TRP A 154 12.74 -7.27 -16.68
N SER A 155 11.62 -7.92 -16.34
CA SER A 155 10.91 -8.77 -17.29
C SER A 155 10.39 -7.93 -18.46
N ASP A 156 10.03 -8.57 -19.58
CA ASP A 156 9.49 -7.84 -20.73
C ASP A 156 8.20 -7.08 -20.39
N ASP A 157 7.30 -7.68 -19.60
CA ASP A 157 6.07 -6.99 -19.16
C ASP A 157 6.35 -5.88 -18.16
N GLY A 158 7.32 -6.07 -17.26
CA GLY A 158 7.79 -5.03 -16.36
C GLY A 158 8.38 -3.84 -17.12
N TRP A 159 9.15 -4.11 -18.18
CA TRP A 159 9.72 -3.07 -19.03
C TRP A 159 8.65 -2.31 -19.83
N LYS A 160 7.65 -3.00 -20.37
CA LYS A 160 6.51 -2.37 -21.04
C LYS A 160 5.76 -1.45 -20.07
N TRP A 161 5.45 -1.93 -18.87
CA TRP A 161 4.82 -1.13 -17.82
C TRP A 161 5.66 0.09 -17.48
N ARG A 162 6.95 -0.10 -17.18
CA ARG A 162 7.87 0.98 -16.81
C ARG A 162 7.92 2.02 -17.90
N SER A 163 8.04 1.60 -19.15
CA SER A 163 8.15 2.49 -20.32
C SER A 163 6.85 3.25 -20.60
N PHE A 164 5.70 2.58 -20.47
CA PHE A 164 4.39 3.21 -20.59
C PHE A 164 4.15 4.23 -19.49
N ARG A 165 4.40 3.85 -18.23
CA ARG A 165 4.24 4.70 -17.05
C ARG A 165 5.38 5.68 -16.85
N LYS A 166 6.44 5.63 -17.67
CA LYS A 166 7.68 6.42 -17.55
C LYS A 166 8.22 6.49 -16.12
N ALA A 167 8.06 5.41 -15.35
CA ALA A 167 8.37 5.38 -13.93
C ALA A 167 9.89 5.53 -13.70
N LYS A 168 10.27 6.34 -12.70
CA LYS A 168 11.69 6.62 -12.35
C LYS A 168 12.02 6.42 -10.87
N HIS A 169 11.01 6.35 -10.02
CA HIS A 169 11.11 6.09 -8.58
C HIS A 169 9.74 5.61 -8.06
N PRO A 170 9.63 5.15 -6.80
CA PRO A 170 8.36 4.75 -6.22
C PRO A 170 7.32 5.88 -6.22
N THR A 171 6.04 5.52 -6.34
CA THR A 171 4.91 6.45 -6.55
C THR A 171 4.79 7.57 -5.51
N PHE A 172 5.17 7.32 -4.26
CA PHE A 172 5.00 8.29 -3.17
C PHE A 172 6.31 8.94 -2.72
N TRP A 173 7.38 8.81 -3.50
CA TRP A 173 8.58 9.62 -3.33
C TRP A 173 8.37 10.97 -4.02
N VAL A 174 8.57 12.05 -3.29
CA VAL A 174 8.41 13.44 -3.75
C VAL A 174 9.79 14.01 -4.00
N CYS A 175 10.06 14.51 -5.21
CA CYS A 175 11.34 15.15 -5.54
C CYS A 175 11.24 16.67 -5.36
N ASP A 176 12.25 17.29 -4.75
CA ASP A 176 12.30 18.74 -4.54
C ASP A 176 12.53 19.54 -5.85
N GLU A 177 13.07 18.90 -6.91
CA GLU A 177 13.21 19.50 -8.26
C GLU A 177 11.91 19.44 -9.10
N GLY A 178 10.81 18.97 -8.51
CA GLY A 178 9.59 18.60 -9.20
C GLY A 178 9.71 17.35 -10.08
N CYS A 179 8.56 16.82 -10.48
CA CYS A 179 8.47 15.43 -10.93
C CYS A 179 8.97 15.23 -12.38
N LYS A 180 10.14 14.58 -12.52
CA LYS A 180 10.63 14.06 -13.81
C LYS A 180 10.04 12.68 -14.17
N SER A 181 9.09 12.16 -13.38
CA SER A 181 8.76 10.72 -13.33
C SER A 181 7.47 10.33 -14.04
N GLY A 182 6.85 11.26 -14.77
CA GLY A 182 5.77 10.98 -15.71
C GLY A 182 4.73 10.03 -15.16
N CYS A 183 4.12 10.33 -14.00
CA CYS A 183 3.19 9.52 -13.19
C CYS A 183 1.91 8.98 -13.90
N GLY A 184 1.91 8.88 -15.22
CA GLY A 184 0.75 8.91 -16.09
C GLY A 184 0.44 10.37 -16.45
N ASN A 185 0.24 10.67 -17.74
CA ASN A 185 -0.16 12.01 -18.19
C ASN A 185 -1.43 12.50 -17.49
N ASP A 186 -2.33 11.59 -17.09
CA ASP A 186 -3.55 11.96 -16.39
C ASP A 186 -3.25 12.35 -14.93
N LEU A 187 -2.54 11.53 -14.15
CA LEU A 187 -2.27 11.78 -12.72
C LEU A 187 -1.27 12.93 -12.45
N ALA A 188 -0.57 13.42 -13.47
CA ALA A 188 0.40 14.50 -13.33
C ALA A 188 -0.24 15.83 -12.89
N ASP A 189 -1.51 16.08 -13.26
CA ASP A 189 -2.20 17.34 -13.00
C ASP A 189 -2.81 17.44 -11.58
N TYR A 190 -2.86 16.33 -10.83
CA TYR A 190 -3.51 16.25 -9.51
C TYR A 190 -2.68 15.51 -8.45
N SER A 191 -1.53 14.95 -8.81
CA SER A 191 -0.63 14.33 -7.84
C SER A 191 0.22 15.38 -7.10
N HIS A 192 0.88 14.96 -6.02
CA HIS A 192 1.85 15.68 -5.17
C HIS A 192 3.09 16.23 -5.91
N CYS A 193 3.02 16.30 -7.24
CA CYS A 193 4.10 16.49 -8.19
C CYS A 193 4.15 17.90 -8.78
N CYS A 194 3.47 18.87 -8.16
CA CYS A 194 3.51 20.25 -8.64
C CYS A 194 4.93 20.80 -8.49
N LEU A 195 5.58 21.08 -9.62
CA LEU A 195 6.64 22.08 -9.67
C LEU A 195 6.04 23.38 -9.13
N VAL A 196 6.62 23.94 -8.07
CA VAL A 196 6.33 25.34 -7.71
C VAL A 196 7.04 26.18 -8.76
N THR A 197 6.30 26.61 -9.78
CA THR A 197 6.76 27.67 -10.68
C THR A 197 6.58 29.01 -9.97
N ASP A 198 7.55 29.91 -10.07
CA ASP A 198 7.34 31.31 -9.68
C ASP A 198 6.27 31.98 -10.56
N ASP A 199 5.87 33.21 -10.23
CA ASP A 199 4.87 33.99 -10.99
C ASP A 199 5.29 34.26 -12.45
N ASN A 200 6.53 33.93 -12.83
CA ASN A 200 7.09 34.08 -14.16
C ASN A 200 7.25 32.75 -14.92
N GLY A 201 6.84 31.62 -14.34
CA GLY A 201 6.92 30.30 -14.96
C GLY A 201 8.29 29.62 -14.88
N ASN A 202 9.21 30.12 -14.05
CA ASN A 202 10.52 29.50 -13.87
C ASN A 202 10.46 28.36 -12.85
N ILE A 203 11.17 27.27 -13.16
CA ILE A 203 11.40 26.16 -12.25
C ILE A 203 12.54 26.57 -11.31
N ASN A 204 12.24 26.77 -10.03
CA ASN A 204 13.27 27.07 -9.04
C ASN A 204 14.02 25.79 -8.66
N ASP A 205 15.29 25.72 -9.03
CA ASP A 205 16.27 24.76 -8.52
C ASP A 205 16.65 25.19 -7.10
N VAL A 206 16.01 24.58 -6.09
CA VAL A 206 16.23 24.94 -4.69
C VAL A 206 17.35 24.05 -4.14
N ASN A 207 18.58 24.57 -4.24
CA ASN A 207 19.81 24.21 -3.51
C ASN A 207 20.92 23.58 -4.36
N GLY A 208 22.04 24.31 -4.47
CA GLY A 208 23.33 23.80 -4.95
C GLY A 208 24.01 22.84 -3.96
N ASN A 209 23.37 21.72 -3.64
CA ASN A 209 23.94 20.61 -2.86
C ASN A 209 24.48 19.51 -3.78
N GLU A 210 25.63 18.93 -3.42
CA GLU A 210 26.38 17.94 -4.22
C GLU A 210 25.72 16.55 -4.36
N ASP A 211 24.51 16.33 -3.80
CA ASP A 211 23.74 15.09 -4.00
C ASP A 211 22.43 15.40 -4.77
N PRO A 212 22.37 15.13 -6.09
CA PRO A 212 21.36 15.68 -6.99
C PRO A 212 19.95 15.06 -6.87
N LEU A 213 19.67 14.23 -5.86
CA LEU A 213 18.36 13.57 -5.70
C LEU A 213 17.94 13.51 -4.22
N GLN A 214 17.40 14.61 -3.70
CA GLN A 214 16.72 14.62 -2.40
C GLN A 214 15.24 14.24 -2.59
N TYR A 215 14.86 13.07 -2.09
CA TYR A 215 13.47 12.63 -2.04
C TYR A 215 12.87 12.86 -0.64
N LYS A 216 11.64 13.35 -0.62
CA LYS A 216 10.72 13.32 0.52
C LYS A 216 9.70 12.20 0.33
N TYR A 217 8.93 11.91 1.36
CA TYR A 217 7.93 10.85 1.34
C TYR A 217 6.52 11.40 1.55
N ARG A 218 5.63 11.10 0.59
CA ARG A 218 4.20 11.41 0.69
C ARG A 218 3.54 10.40 1.64
N ALA A 219 3.42 10.76 2.92
CA ALA A 219 2.65 10.03 3.92
C ALA A 219 1.13 10.20 3.68
N MET A 220 0.29 9.80 4.63
CA MET A 220 -1.17 9.92 4.51
C MET A 220 -1.63 11.39 4.48
N PHE A 221 -1.18 12.17 5.46
CA PHE A 221 -1.62 13.56 5.66
C PHE A 221 -0.53 14.59 5.43
N ASP A 222 0.73 14.15 5.33
CA ASP A 222 1.91 15.01 5.29
C ASP A 222 2.85 14.65 4.13
N VAL A 223 3.75 15.56 3.79
CA VAL A 223 5.02 15.23 3.10
C VAL A 223 6.11 15.37 4.15
N ILE A 224 6.82 14.27 4.41
CA ILE A 224 7.82 14.16 5.47
C ILE A 224 9.19 13.86 4.86
N ASP A 225 10.25 14.00 5.65
CA ASP A 225 11.56 13.49 5.28
C ASP A 225 11.47 11.97 5.01
N MET A 226 12.22 11.51 4.00
CA MET A 226 12.13 10.12 3.58
C MET A 226 12.63 9.19 4.70
N PRO A 227 11.79 8.27 5.21
CA PRO A 227 12.22 7.29 6.20
C PRO A 227 13.14 6.30 5.51
N LEU A 228 14.45 6.43 5.72
CA LEU A 228 15.44 5.66 4.96
C LEU A 228 15.51 4.19 5.38
N ASP A 229 15.25 3.89 6.65
CA ASP A 229 15.47 2.58 7.26
C ASP A 229 14.20 2.07 7.95
N TRP A 230 14.20 0.79 8.33
CA TRP A 230 13.11 0.20 9.13
C TRP A 230 12.89 1.01 10.42
N PRO A 231 11.65 1.13 10.92
CA PRO A 231 11.44 1.49 12.32
C PRO A 231 12.04 0.43 13.26
N ALA A 232 12.30 0.82 14.51
CA ALA A 232 13.00 -0.02 15.48
C ALA A 232 12.27 -1.32 15.78
#